data_AF-A0A2H0LF59-F1
#
_entry.id   AF-A0A2H0LF59-F1
#
_cell.length_a   1.000
_cell.length_b   1.000
_cell.length_c   1.000
_cell.angle_alpha   90.00
_cell.angle_beta   90.00
_cell.angle_gamma   90.00
#
_symmetry.space_group_name_H-M   'P 1'
#
loop_
_entity.id
_entity.type
_entity.pdbx_description
1 polymer ?
#
loop_
_entity_poly.entity_id
_entity_poly.type
_entity_poly.pdbx_seq_one_letter_code
_entity_poly.pdbx_strand_id
1 'polypeptide(L)'
;MERIFSLITAFGLGSLATVLLQSFLQRWREVSQKQHEFKFTRYKCIVLLMQARVHWDDDTKSKLRIHRPDLQDLQDLDKELRTEVSNALLFASKEVIKALSKFSKNPAQEEFVEATSAMRKDLWGRRERIDKGILLGAPLTSEVNRG
;
A
#
# COMPACT_ATOMS: atom_id res chain seq x y z
N MET A 1 -13.80 -44.89 37.19
CA MET A 1 -13.45 -45.16 35.79
C MET A 1 -14.25 -44.32 34.79
N GLU A 2 -15.51 -43.97 35.07
CA GLU A 2 -16.36 -43.16 34.15
C GLU A 2 -15.88 -41.72 33.89
N ARG A 3 -15.22 -41.05 34.86
CA ARG A 3 -14.76 -39.66 34.70
C ARG A 3 -13.52 -39.48 33.80
N ILE A 4 -12.75 -40.54 33.57
CA ILE A 4 -11.55 -40.50 32.71
C ILE A 4 -11.98 -40.61 31.24
N PHE A 5 -13.00 -41.42 30.95
CA PHE A 5 -13.56 -41.53 29.61
C PHE A 5 -14.21 -40.22 29.15
N SER A 6 -14.97 -39.52 29.99
CA SER A 6 -15.59 -38.23 29.62
C SER A 6 -14.56 -37.13 29.33
N LEU A 7 -13.41 -37.14 30.01
CA LEU A 7 -12.28 -36.26 29.71
C LEU A 7 -11.64 -36.62 28.36
N ILE A 8 -11.39 -37.89 28.08
CA ILE A 8 -10.77 -38.32 26.81
C ILE A 8 -11.68 -38.01 25.60
N THR A 9 -13.00 -38.16 25.71
CA THR A 9 -13.94 -37.79 24.63
C THR A 9 -14.02 -36.27 24.43
N ALA A 10 -13.96 -35.48 25.51
CA ALA A 10 -13.95 -34.01 25.43
C ALA A 10 -12.65 -33.47 24.82
N PHE A 11 -11.49 -34.08 25.12
CA PHE A 11 -10.21 -33.74 24.51
C PHE A 11 -10.10 -34.20 23.05
N GLY A 12 -10.66 -35.37 22.70
CA GLY A 12 -10.67 -35.89 21.34
C GLY A 12 -11.49 -35.05 20.36
N LEU A 13 -12.71 -34.65 20.74
CA LEU A 13 -13.58 -33.81 19.89
C LEU A 13 -13.17 -32.34 19.89
N GLY A 14 -12.65 -31.81 21.01
CA GLY A 14 -12.09 -30.47 21.07
C GLY A 14 -10.89 -30.27 20.14
N SER A 15 -10.02 -31.28 20.03
CA SER A 15 -8.83 -31.22 19.17
C SER A 15 -9.14 -31.07 17.68
N LEU A 16 -10.14 -31.80 17.16
CA LEU A 16 -10.54 -31.73 15.75
C LEU A 16 -11.17 -30.38 15.41
N ALA A 17 -12.03 -29.86 16.30
CA ALA A 17 -12.66 -28.55 16.11
C ALA A 17 -11.61 -27.42 16.13
N THR A 18 -10.61 -27.50 17.02
CA THR A 18 -9.51 -26.53 17.06
C THR A 18 -8.66 -26.57 15.79
N VAL A 19 -8.32 -27.75 15.26
CA VAL A 19 -7.54 -27.88 14.02
C VAL A 19 -8.28 -27.27 12.82
N LEU A 20 -9.58 -27.49 12.70
CA LEU A 20 -10.39 -26.90 11.62
C LEU A 20 -10.46 -25.37 11.73
N LEU A 21 -10.70 -24.83 12.94
CA LEU A 21 -10.72 -23.40 13.18
C LEU A 21 -9.34 -22.76 12.91
N GLN A 22 -8.27 -23.40 13.35
CA GLN A 22 -6.90 -22.93 13.13
C GLN A 22 -6.56 -22.93 11.64
N SER A 23 -6.93 -23.97 10.88
CA SER A 23 -6.71 -24.03 9.44
C SER A 23 -7.48 -22.91 8.72
N PHE A 24 -8.73 -22.66 9.10
CA PHE A 24 -9.51 -21.56 8.54
C PHE A 24 -8.87 -20.20 8.84
N LEU A 25 -8.54 -19.93 10.11
CA LEU A 25 -7.86 -18.69 10.51
C LEU A 25 -6.52 -18.51 9.80
N GLN A 26 -5.75 -19.58 9.63
CA GLN A 26 -4.47 -19.54 8.93
C GLN A 26 -4.65 -19.17 7.46
N ARG A 27 -5.61 -19.80 6.76
CA ARG A 27 -5.93 -19.45 5.37
C ARG A 27 -6.35 -17.98 5.24
N TRP A 28 -7.16 -17.48 6.16
CA TRP A 28 -7.55 -16.06 6.18
C TRP A 28 -6.35 -15.13 6.37
N ARG A 29 -5.45 -15.46 7.29
CA ARG A 29 -4.21 -14.70 7.50
C ARG A 29 -3.33 -14.72 6.26
N GLU A 30 -3.14 -15.88 5.63
CA GLU A 30 -2.34 -16.04 4.41
C GLU A 30 -2.91 -15.21 3.26
N VAL A 31 -4.24 -15.23 3.05
CA VAL A 31 -4.89 -14.40 2.02
C VAL A 31 -4.71 -12.92 2.32
N SER A 32 -4.93 -12.50 3.56
CA SER A 32 -4.77 -11.11 3.97
C SER A 32 -3.32 -10.63 3.81
N GLN A 33 -2.33 -11.46 4.17
CA GLN A 33 -0.91 -11.16 4.00
C GLN A 33 -0.54 -11.04 2.52
N LYS A 34 -0.97 -11.98 1.67
CA LYS A 34 -0.71 -11.92 0.22
C LYS A 34 -1.33 -10.68 -0.41
N GLN A 35 -2.54 -10.31 0.01
CA GLN A 35 -3.19 -9.07 -0.43
C GLN A 35 -2.38 -7.85 0.00
N HIS A 36 -1.94 -7.80 1.26
CA HIS A 36 -1.15 -6.68 1.77
C HIS A 36 0.21 -6.57 1.05
N GLU A 37 0.91 -7.68 0.85
CA GLU A 37 2.20 -7.72 0.15
C GLU A 37 2.06 -7.28 -1.31
N PHE A 38 1.01 -7.74 -1.99
CA PHE A 38 0.67 -7.31 -3.34
C PHE A 38 0.43 -5.79 -3.38
N LYS A 39 -0.45 -5.27 -2.52
CA LYS A 39 -0.72 -3.82 -2.41
C LYS A 39 0.57 -3.02 -2.16
N PHE A 40 1.37 -3.45 -1.19
CA PHE A 40 2.61 -2.78 -0.81
C PHE A 40 3.59 -2.69 -1.98
N THR A 41 3.77 -3.80 -2.69
CA THR A 41 4.63 -3.85 -3.88
C THR A 41 4.11 -2.93 -4.98
N ARG A 42 2.81 -2.98 -5.29
CA ARG A 42 2.22 -2.12 -6.31
C ARG A 42 2.29 -0.64 -5.95
N TYR A 43 1.99 -0.27 -4.71
CA TYR A 43 2.12 1.12 -4.25
C TYR A 43 3.55 1.64 -4.35
N LYS A 44 4.58 0.84 -4.03
CA LYS A 44 5.97 1.26 -4.25
C LYS A 44 6.25 1.61 -5.70
N CYS A 45 5.81 0.77 -6.64
CA CYS A 45 5.97 1.02 -8.07
C CYS A 45 5.28 2.34 -8.48
N ILE A 46 4.03 2.53 -8.04
CA ILE A 46 3.28 3.75 -8.36
C ILE A 46 3.96 4.98 -7.78
N VAL A 47 4.44 4.92 -6.54
CA VAL A 47 5.16 6.04 -5.89
C VAL A 47 6.41 6.43 -6.68
N LEU A 48 7.19 5.46 -7.17
CA LEU A 48 8.36 5.74 -8.00
C LEU A 48 7.98 6.42 -9.32
N LEU A 49 6.91 5.98 -9.97
CA LEU A 49 6.41 6.62 -11.20
C LEU A 49 5.90 8.04 -10.94
N MET A 50 5.16 8.26 -9.85
CA MET A 50 4.68 9.59 -9.46
C MET A 50 5.86 10.51 -9.12
N GLN A 51 6.85 10.01 -8.38
CA GLN A 51 8.08 10.75 -8.04
C GLN A 51 8.82 11.17 -9.31
N ALA A 52 9.02 10.23 -10.24
CA ALA A 52 9.66 10.53 -11.52
C ALA A 52 8.87 11.57 -12.30
N ARG A 53 7.54 11.53 -12.21
CA ARG A 53 6.66 12.46 -12.91
C ARG A 53 6.70 13.88 -12.36
N VAL A 54 6.85 14.03 -11.05
CA VAL A 54 6.99 15.35 -10.40
C VAL A 54 8.39 15.92 -10.64
N HIS A 55 9.42 15.08 -10.63
CA HIS A 55 10.83 15.48 -10.77
C HIS A 55 11.42 14.96 -12.09
N TRP A 56 10.94 15.47 -13.22
CA TRP A 56 11.39 15.02 -14.54
C TRP A 56 12.69 15.70 -15.01
N ASP A 57 13.78 15.45 -14.29
CA ASP A 57 15.14 15.90 -14.61
C ASP A 57 15.99 14.81 -15.29
N ASP A 58 17.19 15.17 -15.77
CA ASP A 58 18.03 14.26 -16.54
C ASP A 58 18.61 13.10 -15.70
N ASP A 59 18.86 13.31 -14.41
CA ASP A 59 19.30 12.25 -13.48
C ASP A 59 18.18 11.22 -13.27
N THR A 60 16.97 11.70 -13.02
CA THR A 60 15.77 10.86 -12.85
C THR A 60 15.47 10.08 -14.12
N LYS A 61 15.54 10.70 -15.30
CA LYS A 61 15.39 10.03 -16.60
C LYS A 61 16.43 8.93 -16.78
N SER A 62 17.70 9.21 -16.49
CA SER A 62 18.79 8.24 -16.61
C SER A 62 18.54 7.01 -15.76
N LYS A 63 18.23 7.21 -14.47
CA LYS A 63 17.92 6.13 -13.53
C LYS A 63 16.67 5.35 -13.92
N LEU A 64 15.62 6.04 -14.36
CA LEU A 64 14.39 5.39 -14.81
C LEU A 64 14.66 4.50 -16.04
N ARG A 65 15.40 4.97 -17.03
CA ARG A 65 15.69 4.23 -18.26
C ARG A 65 16.52 2.96 -18.05
N ILE A 66 17.35 2.90 -16.99
CA ILE A 66 18.08 1.68 -16.62
C ILE A 66 17.10 0.55 -16.25
N HIS A 67 16.01 0.88 -15.57
CA HIS A 67 15.05 -0.11 -15.06
C HIS A 67 13.78 -0.24 -15.92
N ARG A 68 13.44 0.80 -16.68
CA ARG A 68 12.26 0.93 -17.53
C ARG A 68 12.65 1.58 -18.87
N PRO A 69 13.38 0.85 -19.74
CA PRO A 69 13.83 1.37 -21.03
C PRO A 69 12.66 1.70 -21.98
N ASP A 70 11.48 1.17 -21.69
CA ASP A 70 10.22 1.44 -22.37
C ASP A 70 9.65 2.84 -22.08
N LEU A 71 10.00 3.48 -20.97
CA LEU A 71 9.54 4.83 -20.60
C LEU A 71 10.52 5.89 -21.11
N GLN A 72 10.30 6.42 -22.31
CA GLN A 72 11.26 7.33 -22.94
C GLN A 72 10.98 8.81 -22.68
N ASP A 73 9.71 9.18 -22.52
CA ASP A 73 9.28 10.54 -22.34
C ASP A 73 8.16 10.67 -21.28
N LEU A 74 7.74 11.92 -21.02
CA LEU A 74 6.66 12.21 -20.08
C LEU A 74 5.32 11.61 -20.52
N GLN A 75 5.09 11.47 -21.82
CA GLN A 75 3.84 10.94 -22.34
C GLN A 75 3.71 9.45 -22.03
N ASP A 76 4.80 8.71 -22.15
CA ASP A 76 4.86 7.30 -21.76
C ASP A 76 4.67 7.12 -20.26
N LEU A 77 5.32 7.97 -19.45
CA LEU A 77 5.13 7.97 -18.01
C LEU A 77 3.67 8.27 -17.61
N ASP A 78 3.02 9.23 -18.28
CA ASP A 78 1.61 9.57 -18.05
C ASP A 78 0.66 8.45 -18.49
N LYS A 79 0.98 7.72 -19.57
CA LYS A 79 0.21 6.51 -19.97
C LYS A 79 0.36 5.40 -18.94
N GLU A 80 1.56 5.15 -18.45
CA GLU A 80 1.83 4.14 -17.43
C GLU A 80 1.09 4.49 -16.12
N LEU A 81 1.17 5.73 -15.65
CA LEU A 81 0.44 6.19 -14.47
C LEU A 81 -1.08 6.01 -14.61
N ARG A 82 -1.66 6.29 -15.79
CA ARG A 82 -3.09 6.02 -16.04
C ARG A 82 -3.42 4.54 -15.99
N THR A 83 -2.55 3.69 -16.54
CA THR A 83 -2.69 2.24 -16.46
C THR A 83 -2.66 1.77 -15.00
N GLU A 84 -1.76 2.33 -14.20
CA GLU A 84 -1.70 2.05 -12.77
C GLU A 84 -2.94 2.48 -11.99
N VAL A 85 -3.54 3.62 -12.34
CA VAL A 85 -4.83 4.07 -11.75
C VAL A 85 -5.93 3.04 -12.04
N SER A 86 -5.99 2.50 -13.26
CA SER A 86 -6.95 1.45 -13.62
C SER A 86 -6.66 0.14 -12.89
N ASN A 87 -5.40 -0.26 -12.80
CA ASN A 87 -5.00 -1.46 -12.05
C ASN A 87 -5.31 -1.35 -10.55
N ALA A 88 -5.19 -0.15 -9.98
CA ALA A 88 -5.51 0.13 -8.58
C ALA A 88 -6.98 -0.15 -8.24
N LEU A 89 -7.90 -0.15 -9.20
CA LEU A 89 -9.32 -0.52 -8.97
C LEU A 89 -9.49 -1.93 -8.38
N LEU A 90 -8.54 -2.84 -8.64
CA LEU A 90 -8.60 -4.22 -8.18
C LEU A 90 -8.21 -4.41 -6.72
N PHE A 91 -7.44 -3.48 -6.15
CA PHE A 91 -6.81 -3.68 -4.84
C PHE A 91 -6.85 -2.48 -3.92
N ALA A 92 -6.93 -1.25 -4.43
CA ALA A 92 -6.81 -0.05 -3.63
C ALA A 92 -8.14 0.40 -3.03
N SER A 93 -8.11 1.13 -1.92
CA SER A 93 -9.31 1.80 -1.40
C SER A 93 -9.79 2.94 -2.30
N LYS A 94 -11.04 3.32 -2.12
CA LYS A 94 -11.69 4.43 -2.84
C LYS A 94 -10.91 5.73 -2.67
N GLU A 95 -10.37 5.98 -1.49
CA GLU A 95 -9.55 7.14 -1.18
C GLU A 95 -8.26 7.19 -2.02
N VAL A 96 -7.57 6.05 -2.14
CA VAL A 96 -6.37 5.94 -2.97
C VAL A 96 -6.70 6.16 -4.44
N ILE A 97 -7.75 5.51 -4.95
CA ILE A 97 -8.18 5.67 -6.34
C ILE A 97 -8.50 7.14 -6.65
N LYS A 98 -9.21 7.83 -5.74
CA LYS A 98 -9.53 9.24 -5.89
C LYS A 98 -8.27 10.12 -5.93
N ALA A 99 -7.34 9.89 -5.00
CA ALA A 99 -6.11 10.67 -4.92
C ALA A 99 -5.19 10.42 -6.13
N LEU A 100 -5.06 9.16 -6.57
CA LEU A 100 -4.33 8.80 -7.79
C LEU A 100 -4.94 9.41 -9.05
N SER A 101 -6.27 9.41 -9.17
CA SER A 101 -6.96 10.06 -10.28
C SER A 101 -6.69 11.57 -10.29
N LYS A 102 -6.66 12.21 -9.12
CA LYS A 102 -6.34 13.64 -8.98
C LYS A 102 -4.90 13.93 -9.42
N PHE A 103 -3.94 13.14 -8.94
CA PHE A 103 -2.54 13.21 -9.36
C PHE A 103 -2.38 13.03 -10.88
N SER A 104 -3.05 12.03 -11.47
CA SER A 104 -2.96 11.75 -12.92
C SER A 104 -3.46 12.89 -13.82
N LYS A 105 -4.31 13.78 -13.28
CA LYS A 105 -4.83 14.96 -13.99
C LYS A 105 -3.93 16.18 -13.80
N ASN A 106 -3.36 16.34 -12.61
CA ASN A 106 -2.48 17.44 -12.25
C ASN A 106 -1.33 16.93 -11.38
N PRO A 107 -0.20 16.47 -11.96
CA PRO A 107 0.88 15.86 -11.22
C PRO A 107 1.76 16.92 -10.53
N ALA A 108 1.21 17.52 -9.47
CA ALA A 108 1.88 18.47 -8.61
C ALA A 108 2.40 17.78 -7.34
N GLN A 109 3.39 18.39 -6.68
CA GLN A 109 3.97 17.87 -5.44
C GLN A 109 2.90 17.69 -4.35
N GLU A 110 1.92 18.58 -4.24
CA GLU A 110 0.84 18.44 -3.26
C GLU A 110 -0.02 17.20 -3.50
N GLU A 111 -0.30 16.89 -4.77
CA GLU A 111 -1.08 15.72 -5.17
C GLU A 111 -0.30 14.43 -4.94
N PHE A 112 1.02 14.47 -5.12
CA PHE A 112 1.91 13.37 -4.75
C PHE A 112 1.83 13.06 -3.25
N VAL A 113 1.90 14.09 -2.40
CA VAL A 113 1.75 13.93 -0.94
C VAL A 113 0.37 13.40 -0.57
N GLU A 114 -0.69 13.88 -1.23
CA GLU A 114 -2.06 13.40 -0.98
C GLU A 114 -2.20 11.91 -1.35
N ALA A 115 -1.73 11.50 -2.52
CA ALA A 115 -1.80 10.12 -2.99
C ALA A 115 -0.98 9.17 -2.11
N THR A 116 0.25 9.53 -1.77
CA THR A 116 1.13 8.72 -0.89
C THR A 116 0.56 8.60 0.53
N SER A 117 -0.04 9.67 1.06
CA SER A 117 -0.72 9.64 2.36
C SER A 117 -1.95 8.73 2.35
N ALA A 118 -2.73 8.73 1.26
CA ALA A 118 -3.86 7.82 1.09
C ALA A 118 -3.40 6.36 1.02
N MET A 119 -2.33 6.06 0.27
CA MET A 119 -1.74 4.71 0.20
C MET A 119 -1.24 4.25 1.57
N ARG A 120 -0.59 5.14 2.32
CA ARG A 120 -0.14 4.87 3.69
C ARG A 120 -1.33 4.50 4.59
N LYS A 121 -2.39 5.29 4.55
CA LYS A 121 -3.61 4.97 5.30
C LYS A 121 -4.21 3.61 4.86
N ASP A 122 -4.21 3.30 3.57
CA ASP A 122 -4.74 2.04 3.04
C ASP A 122 -3.94 0.80 3.49
N LEU A 123 -2.62 0.93 3.61
CA LEU A 123 -1.75 -0.17 4.04
C LEU A 123 -1.83 -0.43 5.54
N TRP A 124 -1.79 0.63 6.36
CA TRP A 124 -1.58 0.49 7.81
C TRP A 124 -2.79 0.88 8.65
N GLY A 125 -3.88 1.37 8.04
CA GLY A 125 -5.11 1.76 8.73
C GLY A 125 -5.00 3.01 9.61
N ARG A 126 -3.80 3.62 9.73
CA ARG A 126 -3.56 4.80 10.56
C ARG A 126 -3.66 6.08 9.75
N ARG A 127 -4.45 7.03 10.25
CA ARG A 127 -4.53 8.39 9.71
C ARG A 127 -3.44 9.26 10.34
N GLU A 128 -2.24 9.19 9.81
CA GLU A 128 -1.19 10.14 10.17
C GLU A 128 -1.16 11.24 9.11
N ARG A 129 -1.32 12.50 9.54
CA ARG A 129 -1.07 13.66 8.68
C ARG A 129 0.43 13.76 8.49
N ILE A 130 0.92 13.47 7.28
CA ILE A 130 2.27 13.89 6.90
C ILE A 130 2.19 15.40 6.68
N ASP A 131 2.93 16.17 7.47
CA ASP A 131 3.04 17.60 7.27
C ASP A 131 3.75 17.87 5.93
N LYS A 132 3.14 18.72 5.11
CA LYS A 132 3.67 19.09 3.79
C LYS A 132 5.04 19.76 3.92
N GLY A 133 5.31 20.43 5.04
CA GLY A 133 6.62 21.03 5.34
C GLY A 133 7.76 20.00 5.33
N ILE A 134 7.50 18.78 5.80
CA ILE A 134 8.50 17.70 5.88
C ILE A 134 9.04 17.31 4.49
N LEU A 135 8.19 17.37 3.46
CA LEU A 135 8.53 16.95 2.10
C LEU A 135 9.02 18.10 1.20
N LEU A 136 8.83 19.35 1.64
CA LEU A 136 9.29 20.56 0.94
C LEU A 136 10.62 21.09 1.47
N GLY A 137 11.29 20.33 2.37
CA GLY A 137 12.55 20.75 2.98
C GLY A 137 12.39 21.81 4.07
N ALA A 138 11.18 22.03 4.60
CA ALA A 138 11.00 22.89 5.76
C ALA A 138 11.60 22.21 7.00
N PRO A 139 12.28 22.96 7.89
CA PRO A 139 12.87 22.38 9.09
C PRO A 139 11.79 21.70 9.92
N LEU A 140 12.09 20.47 10.36
CA LEU A 140 11.23 19.71 11.26
C LEU A 140 11.08 20.48 12.57
N THR A 141 10.05 21.31 12.70
CA THR A 141 9.65 21.83 14.00
C THR A 141 9.05 20.66 14.77
N SER A 142 9.89 20.04 15.59
CA SER A 142 9.55 18.98 16.51
C SER A 142 8.59 19.50 17.58
N GLU A 143 7.30 19.56 17.29
CA GLU A 143 6.26 19.58 18.32
C GLU A 143 5.19 18.54 17.98
N VAL A 144 5.59 17.28 18.18
CA VAL A 144 4.64 16.19 18.43
C VAL A 144 4.04 16.45 19.82
N ASN A 145 2.93 17.19 19.83
CA ASN A 145 2.11 17.38 21.00
C ASN A 145 1.50 16.01 21.36
N ARG A 146 2.03 15.40 22.43
CA ARG A 146 1.46 14.21 23.06
C ARG A 146 0.20 14.65 23.82
N GLY A 147 -0.96 14.26 23.30
CA GLY A 147 -2.24 14.24 24.00
C GLY A 147 -2.85 12.85 23.88
#